data_AF-A0A9D9C7Q8-F1
#
_entry.id   AF-A0A9D9C7Q8-F1
#
_cell.length_a   1.000
_cell.length_b   1.000
_cell.length_c   1.000
_cell.angle_alpha   90.00
_cell.angle_beta   90.00
_cell.angle_gamma   90.00
#
_symmetry.space_group_name_H-M   'P 1'
#
loop_
_entity.id
_entity.type
_entity.pdbx_description
1 polymer ?
#
loop_
_entity_poly.entity_id
_entity_poly.type
_entity_poly.pdbx_seq_one_letter_code
_entity_poly.pdbx_strand_id
1 'polypeptide(L)'
;MLILTLLMLSPMMMAQSLSVTDFKARENDLTANTHGTMERDQNGEVAALIRVQTTQQGFVFSGGMMGIVKTKQGVGEIWVYVPHGIKKLEIRHQQLGSCEYSIPIPIEKARTYEMTLSTGQVQTIVNHQVNKQFVIINVQPADALVEINGEIFLPEEGVVEQSLPFGKYTYRVSSEDYHPQAGVFTVDASGKVEMNVRLKPHFGWIYVDGDAEYHGAMVYLGNERLGTVPFTSKNMKSGDYQLRIMKTKYKTQVLSVRVSDNQTTEVQVALQPNFATVNITAADEACEIWIDNEFKAKASWTGALSPGEYKLEARKEGHQSVSELLTISDLSPRQVQLSAPLPLYGSMELTSAPTKAKVYM
;
A
#
# COMPACT_ATOMS: atom_id res chain seq x y z
N MET A 1 -60.53 -42.99 -21.48
CA MET A 1 -60.87 -41.60 -21.81
C MET A 1 -60.87 -40.82 -20.50
N LEU A 2 -59.79 -40.09 -20.22
CA LEU A 2 -59.58 -39.41 -18.93
C LEU A 2 -60.26 -38.04 -18.98
N ILE A 3 -61.19 -37.76 -18.06
CA ILE A 3 -61.88 -36.47 -17.92
C ILE A 3 -60.94 -35.51 -17.18
N LEU A 4 -60.53 -34.43 -17.84
CA LEU A 4 -59.74 -33.34 -17.26
C LEU A 4 -60.70 -32.19 -16.92
N THR A 5 -61.04 -32.05 -15.65
CA THR A 5 -61.80 -30.91 -15.11
C THR A 5 -60.90 -29.70 -14.96
N LEU A 6 -61.11 -28.68 -15.79
CA LEU A 6 -60.42 -27.40 -15.73
C LEU A 6 -61.09 -26.51 -14.67
N LEU A 7 -60.50 -26.43 -13.46
CA LEU A 7 -60.93 -25.51 -12.41
C LEU A 7 -60.39 -24.10 -12.72
N MET A 8 -61.23 -23.23 -13.27
CA MET A 8 -60.93 -21.80 -13.43
C MET A 8 -60.97 -21.11 -12.05
N LEU A 9 -59.81 -20.91 -11.41
CA LEU A 9 -59.69 -19.95 -10.32
C LEU A 9 -59.62 -18.53 -10.91
N SER A 10 -60.70 -17.77 -10.79
CA SER A 10 -60.70 -16.32 -10.96
C SER A 10 -59.94 -15.66 -9.81
N PRO A 11 -58.92 -14.82 -10.04
CA PRO A 11 -58.31 -14.05 -8.97
C PRO A 11 -59.29 -12.95 -8.52
N MET A 12 -59.78 -13.04 -7.28
CA MET A 12 -60.39 -11.91 -6.58
C MET A 12 -59.34 -10.80 -6.46
N MET A 13 -59.52 -9.69 -7.18
CA MET A 13 -58.82 -8.44 -6.89
C MET A 13 -59.30 -7.94 -5.52
N MET A 14 -58.47 -8.09 -4.49
CA MET A 14 -58.63 -7.35 -3.25
C MET A 14 -58.39 -5.87 -3.54
N ALA A 15 -59.42 -5.03 -3.43
CA ALA A 15 -59.27 -3.58 -3.51
C ALA A 15 -58.48 -3.08 -2.29
N GLN A 16 -57.32 -2.45 -2.53
CA GLN A 16 -56.52 -1.81 -1.49
C GLN A 16 -57.17 -0.50 -1.05
N SER A 17 -57.26 -0.25 0.25
CA SER A 17 -57.96 0.91 0.80
C SER A 17 -57.03 2.12 0.98
N LEU A 18 -57.00 3.03 0.01
CA LEU A 18 -56.47 4.38 0.20
C LEU A 18 -57.38 5.15 1.19
N SER A 19 -56.79 5.79 2.19
CA SER A 19 -57.46 6.69 3.12
C SER A 19 -56.53 7.81 3.59
N VAL A 20 -57.07 8.84 4.23
CA VAL A 20 -56.28 9.90 4.89
C VAL A 20 -56.26 9.61 6.39
N THR A 21 -55.08 9.58 7.01
CA THR A 21 -54.91 9.28 8.44
C THR A 21 -54.76 10.53 9.30
N ASP A 22 -54.13 11.58 8.76
CA ASP A 22 -53.92 12.84 9.48
C ASP A 22 -54.06 14.01 8.51
N PHE A 23 -54.61 15.11 9.01
CA PHE A 23 -54.72 16.37 8.29
C PHE A 23 -54.68 17.52 9.29
N LYS A 24 -53.70 18.42 9.15
CA LYS A 24 -53.52 19.56 10.06
C LYS A 24 -52.94 20.77 9.36
N ALA A 25 -53.25 21.96 9.89
CA ALA A 25 -52.59 23.18 9.45
C ALA A 25 -51.13 23.19 9.94
N ARG A 26 -50.20 23.64 9.08
CA ARG A 26 -48.83 23.93 9.48
C ARG A 26 -48.69 25.42 9.73
N GLU A 27 -48.87 25.84 10.97
CA GLU A 27 -48.91 27.27 11.34
C GLU A 27 -47.61 28.01 11.02
N ASN A 28 -46.46 27.32 11.13
CA ASN A 28 -45.14 27.91 10.87
C ASN A 28 -44.66 27.73 9.42
N ASP A 29 -45.44 27.11 8.54
CA ASP A 29 -45.04 26.83 7.15
C ASP A 29 -45.62 27.88 6.19
N LEU A 30 -44.78 28.85 5.82
CA LEU A 30 -45.15 29.97 4.95
C LEU A 30 -45.06 29.66 3.45
N THR A 31 -44.87 28.39 3.06
CA THR A 31 -44.61 28.00 1.66
C THR A 31 -45.73 28.45 0.71
N ALA A 32 -46.99 28.36 1.11
CA ALA A 32 -48.13 28.83 0.31
C ALA A 32 -48.12 30.35 0.06
N ASN A 33 -47.42 31.13 0.90
CA ASN A 33 -47.37 32.60 0.85
C ASN A 33 -45.98 33.16 0.50
N THR A 34 -45.05 32.29 0.08
CA THR A 34 -43.68 32.70 -0.24
C THR A 34 -43.53 32.96 -1.74
N HIS A 35 -42.84 34.05 -2.09
CA HIS A 35 -42.57 34.37 -3.49
C HIS A 35 -41.71 33.26 -4.13
N GLY A 36 -42.15 32.75 -5.29
CA GLY A 36 -41.52 31.62 -5.99
C GLY A 36 -42.16 30.25 -5.71
N THR A 37 -42.94 30.12 -4.64
CA THR A 37 -43.71 28.90 -4.32
C THR A 37 -45.21 29.14 -4.24
N MET A 38 -45.67 30.39 -4.13
CA MET A 38 -47.08 30.73 -4.19
C MET A 38 -47.68 30.44 -5.58
N GLU A 39 -48.91 29.94 -5.62
CA GLU A 39 -49.70 29.77 -6.84
C GLU A 39 -51.01 30.54 -6.67
N ARG A 40 -51.61 30.98 -7.79
CA ARG A 40 -52.87 31.71 -7.79
C ARG A 40 -53.95 30.92 -8.51
N ASP A 41 -55.18 30.98 -8.00
CA ASP A 41 -56.32 30.39 -8.65
C ASP A 41 -56.83 31.26 -9.83
N GLN A 42 -57.89 30.80 -10.49
CA GLN A 42 -58.47 31.49 -11.66
C GLN A 42 -59.06 32.87 -11.33
N ASN A 43 -59.31 33.17 -10.05
CA ASN A 43 -59.81 34.46 -9.58
C ASN A 43 -58.66 35.38 -9.13
N GLY A 44 -57.40 34.93 -9.25
CA GLY A 44 -56.21 35.68 -8.85
C GLY A 44 -55.91 35.62 -7.35
N GLU A 45 -56.66 34.83 -6.57
CA GLU A 45 -56.41 34.64 -5.15
C GLU A 45 -55.28 33.65 -4.91
N VAL A 46 -54.52 33.85 -3.83
CA VAL A 46 -53.40 32.95 -3.50
C VAL A 46 -53.95 31.64 -2.94
N ALA A 47 -53.62 30.54 -3.63
CA ALA A 47 -54.07 29.21 -3.28
C ALA A 47 -53.51 28.77 -1.92
N ALA A 48 -54.24 27.90 -1.24
CA ALA A 48 -53.70 27.14 -0.12
C ALA A 48 -52.82 26.00 -0.65
N LEU A 49 -51.86 25.55 0.15
CA LEU A 49 -51.00 24.41 -0.18
C LEU A 49 -51.31 23.24 0.75
N ILE A 50 -51.62 22.08 0.20
CA ILE A 50 -51.64 20.82 0.93
C ILE A 50 -50.36 20.05 0.57
N ARG A 51 -49.50 19.82 1.56
CA ARG A 51 -48.32 18.95 1.45
C ARG A 51 -48.74 17.53 1.82
N VAL A 52 -48.89 16.69 0.81
CA VAL A 52 -49.23 15.28 0.97
C VAL A 52 -47.94 14.50 1.20
N GLN A 53 -47.73 13.97 2.40
CA GLN A 53 -46.53 13.20 2.75
C GLN A 53 -46.59 11.81 2.12
N THR A 54 -45.80 11.58 1.07
CA THR A 54 -45.71 10.29 0.39
C THR A 54 -44.49 10.22 -0.54
N THR A 55 -43.85 9.05 -0.60
CA THR A 55 -42.79 8.75 -1.58
C THR A 55 -43.36 8.13 -2.87
N GLN A 56 -44.63 7.72 -2.87
CA GLN A 56 -45.31 7.12 -4.02
C GLN A 56 -45.69 8.21 -5.03
N GLN A 57 -45.52 7.91 -6.31
CA GLN A 57 -45.82 8.81 -7.43
C GLN A 57 -47.11 8.38 -8.14
N GLY A 58 -47.63 9.20 -9.05
CA GLY A 58 -48.80 8.83 -9.87
C GLY A 58 -50.16 9.09 -9.22
N PHE A 59 -50.20 9.85 -8.12
CA PHE A 59 -51.45 10.32 -7.55
C PHE A 59 -52.09 11.41 -8.42
N VAL A 60 -53.40 11.31 -8.56
CA VAL A 60 -54.25 12.31 -9.19
C VAL A 60 -55.18 12.89 -8.14
N PHE A 61 -55.21 14.22 -8.05
CA PHE A 61 -56.03 14.95 -7.10
C PHE A 61 -57.16 15.68 -7.82
N SER A 62 -58.34 15.70 -7.22
CA SER A 62 -59.51 16.40 -7.73
C SER A 62 -60.23 17.10 -6.59
N GLY A 63 -60.50 18.40 -6.75
CA GLY A 63 -61.29 19.20 -5.81
C GLY A 63 -62.78 19.28 -6.16
N GLY A 64 -63.27 18.34 -6.97
CA GLY A 64 -64.63 18.40 -7.51
C GLY A 64 -64.85 19.65 -8.37
N MET A 65 -65.97 20.36 -8.15
CA MET A 65 -66.31 21.57 -8.90
C MET A 65 -65.33 22.73 -8.71
N MET A 66 -64.58 22.77 -7.61
CA MET A 66 -63.58 23.82 -7.35
C MET A 66 -62.25 23.54 -8.05
N GLY A 67 -62.03 22.31 -8.53
CA GLY A 67 -60.81 21.90 -9.21
C GLY A 67 -59.57 21.91 -8.30
N ILE A 68 -58.42 21.71 -8.92
CA ILE A 68 -57.09 21.82 -8.30
C ILE A 68 -56.34 22.91 -9.06
N VAL A 69 -55.71 23.85 -8.35
CA VAL A 69 -54.96 24.95 -8.97
C VAL A 69 -53.72 24.42 -9.66
N LYS A 70 -52.95 23.58 -8.94
CA LYS A 70 -51.72 22.96 -9.45
C LYS A 70 -51.32 21.77 -8.59
N THR A 71 -50.65 20.79 -9.19
CA THR A 71 -49.93 19.74 -8.46
C THR A 71 -48.45 19.78 -8.84
N LYS A 72 -47.58 19.58 -7.85
CA LYS A 72 -46.13 19.48 -8.06
C LYS A 72 -45.58 18.31 -7.24
N GLN A 73 -44.95 17.37 -7.93
CA GLN A 73 -44.29 16.23 -7.29
C GLN A 73 -42.94 16.70 -6.69
N GLY A 74 -42.71 16.39 -5.42
CA GLY A 74 -41.45 16.60 -4.70
C GLY A 74 -40.83 15.28 -4.21
N VAL A 75 -39.65 15.37 -3.58
CA VAL A 75 -38.98 14.24 -2.94
C VAL A 75 -39.64 13.99 -1.58
N GLY A 76 -40.37 12.87 -1.44
CA GLY A 76 -41.05 12.50 -0.19
C GLY A 76 -42.38 13.21 0.07
N GLU A 77 -42.84 14.06 -0.86
CA GLU A 77 -44.14 14.72 -0.75
C GLU A 77 -44.70 15.17 -2.11
N ILE A 78 -46.00 15.45 -2.13
CA ILE A 78 -46.70 16.07 -3.26
C ILE A 78 -47.32 17.38 -2.79
N TRP A 79 -47.08 18.44 -3.54
CA TRP A 79 -47.66 19.75 -3.30
C TRP A 79 -48.93 19.88 -4.12
N VAL A 80 -50.07 20.02 -3.44
CA VAL A 80 -51.39 20.17 -4.04
C VAL A 80 -51.91 21.56 -3.70
N TYR A 81 -51.91 22.46 -4.68
CA TYR A 81 -52.45 23.80 -4.53
C TYR A 81 -53.95 23.77 -4.78
N VAL A 82 -54.71 24.25 -3.80
CA VAL A 82 -56.17 24.20 -3.81
C VAL A 82 -56.76 25.59 -3.57
N PRO A 83 -57.92 25.92 -4.17
CA PRO A 83 -58.63 27.15 -3.82
C PRO A 83 -59.08 27.13 -2.36
N HIS A 84 -59.24 28.30 -1.74
CA HIS A 84 -59.75 28.38 -0.38
C HIS A 84 -61.18 27.83 -0.28
N GLY A 85 -61.60 27.36 0.89
CA GLY A 85 -62.97 26.89 1.12
C GLY A 85 -63.33 25.53 0.50
N ILE A 86 -62.39 24.86 -0.16
CA ILE A 86 -62.56 23.46 -0.56
C ILE A 86 -62.86 22.59 0.67
N LYS A 87 -63.91 21.78 0.58
CA LYS A 87 -64.38 20.92 1.70
C LYS A 87 -64.06 19.44 1.49
N LYS A 88 -63.76 19.06 0.26
CA LYS A 88 -63.54 17.67 -0.13
C LYS A 88 -62.40 17.58 -1.12
N LEU A 89 -61.58 16.56 -0.96
CA LEU A 89 -60.51 16.22 -1.89
C LEU A 89 -60.67 14.77 -2.29
N GLU A 90 -60.76 14.52 -3.59
CA GLU A 90 -60.71 13.18 -4.14
C GLU A 90 -59.27 12.85 -4.56
N ILE A 91 -58.76 11.74 -4.07
CA ILE A 91 -57.40 11.27 -4.30
C ILE A 91 -57.51 9.93 -5.01
N ARG A 92 -56.90 9.80 -6.19
CA ARG A 92 -56.92 8.58 -6.99
C ARG A 92 -55.50 8.14 -7.30
N HIS A 93 -55.26 6.83 -7.30
CA HIS A 93 -54.02 6.23 -7.76
C HIS A 93 -54.32 4.92 -8.48
N GLN A 94 -53.58 4.62 -9.55
CA GLN A 94 -53.85 3.46 -10.40
C GLN A 94 -53.83 2.13 -9.63
N GLN A 95 -52.94 2.00 -8.64
CA GLN A 95 -52.76 0.78 -7.86
C GLN A 95 -53.37 0.83 -6.45
N LEU A 96 -53.50 2.02 -5.84
CA LEU A 96 -53.90 2.14 -4.42
C LEU A 96 -55.41 2.38 -4.27
N GLY A 97 -56.13 2.49 -5.39
CA GLY A 97 -57.54 2.86 -5.42
C GLY A 97 -57.77 4.35 -5.28
N SER A 98 -58.96 4.71 -4.80
CA SER A 98 -59.41 6.08 -4.64
C SER A 98 -59.98 6.33 -3.25
N CYS A 99 -59.74 7.51 -2.72
CA CYS A 99 -60.29 8.00 -1.46
C CYS A 99 -60.96 9.36 -1.68
N GLU A 100 -62.18 9.50 -1.19
CA GLU A 100 -62.81 10.81 -1.02
C GLU A 100 -62.60 11.25 0.42
N TYR A 101 -61.87 12.35 0.61
CA TYR A 101 -61.56 12.90 1.92
C TYR A 101 -62.37 14.17 2.18
N SER A 102 -63.16 14.18 3.27
CA SER A 102 -63.82 15.39 3.75
C SER A 102 -62.88 16.13 4.70
N ILE A 103 -62.48 17.34 4.34
CA ILE A 103 -61.50 18.13 5.08
C ILE A 103 -62.16 18.63 6.37
N PRO A 104 -61.62 18.30 7.55
CA PRO A 104 -62.27 18.57 8.84
C PRO A 104 -62.15 20.03 9.28
N ILE A 105 -61.20 20.78 8.71
CA ILE A 105 -60.92 22.18 9.03
C ILE A 105 -61.07 23.06 7.78
N PRO A 106 -61.54 24.31 7.91
CA PRO A 106 -61.62 25.24 6.78
C PRO A 106 -60.25 25.48 6.14
N ILE A 107 -60.19 25.41 4.81
CA ILE A 107 -59.00 25.77 4.04
C ILE A 107 -58.97 27.28 3.82
N GLU A 108 -57.97 27.93 4.39
CA GLU A 108 -57.71 29.37 4.31
C GLU A 108 -56.72 29.68 3.18
N LYS A 109 -56.90 30.84 2.53
CA LYS A 109 -56.00 31.32 1.47
C LYS A 109 -54.56 31.47 1.98
N ALA A 110 -53.59 31.19 1.11
CA ALA A 110 -52.16 31.33 1.37
C ALA A 110 -51.64 30.56 2.62
N ARG A 111 -52.37 29.55 3.10
CA ARG A 111 -51.97 28.72 4.25
C ARG A 111 -51.49 27.35 3.80
N THR A 112 -50.51 26.80 4.53
CA THR A 112 -49.97 25.47 4.26
C THR A 112 -50.55 24.43 5.24
N TYR A 113 -50.93 23.28 4.71
CA TYR A 113 -51.50 22.14 5.42
C TYR A 113 -50.65 20.90 5.16
N GLU A 114 -50.68 19.97 6.10
CA GLU A 114 -50.08 18.65 5.98
C GLU A 114 -51.16 17.59 5.91
N MET A 115 -51.00 16.64 4.98
CA MET A 115 -51.87 15.48 4.81
C MET A 115 -51.04 14.21 4.81
N THR A 116 -51.45 13.22 5.60
CA THR A 116 -50.84 11.88 5.64
C THR A 116 -51.82 10.86 5.10
N LEU A 117 -51.37 10.01 4.17
CA LEU A 117 -52.18 8.96 3.58
C LEU A 117 -51.93 7.62 4.27
N SER A 118 -53.00 6.86 4.52
CA SER A 118 -52.91 5.41 4.69
C SER A 118 -53.15 4.76 3.34
N THR A 119 -52.24 3.92 2.91
CA THR A 119 -52.49 3.03 1.78
C THR A 119 -52.61 1.64 2.36
N GLY A 120 -53.81 1.07 2.38
CA GLY A 120 -54.07 -0.30 2.80
C GLY A 120 -53.11 -1.22 2.04
N GLN A 121 -52.14 -1.78 2.77
CA GLN A 121 -50.92 -2.43 2.28
C GLN A 121 -50.91 -2.69 0.76
N VAL A 122 -50.56 -1.65 -0.01
CA VAL A 122 -49.64 -1.91 -1.11
C VAL A 122 -48.38 -2.33 -0.40
N GLN A 123 -48.16 -3.65 -0.36
CA GLN A 123 -46.80 -4.13 -0.50
C GLN A 123 -46.28 -3.64 -1.85
N THR A 124 -46.04 -2.34 -1.97
CA THR A 124 -44.74 -1.93 -2.45
C THR A 124 -43.86 -2.44 -1.33
N ILE A 125 -43.35 -3.65 -1.53
CA ILE A 125 -41.94 -3.91 -1.32
C ILE A 125 -41.20 -2.82 -2.13
N VAL A 126 -41.22 -1.59 -1.63
CA VAL A 126 -39.99 -0.86 -1.40
C VAL A 126 -39.76 -1.02 0.10
N ASN A 127 -39.82 -2.23 0.64
CA ASN A 127 -38.56 -2.96 0.80
C ASN A 127 -37.53 -2.57 -0.28
N HIS A 128 -36.88 -1.43 -0.09
CA HIS A 128 -35.46 -1.59 0.12
C HIS A 128 -35.32 -2.19 1.53
N GLN A 129 -35.73 -3.46 1.70
CA GLN A 129 -34.76 -4.40 2.20
C GLN A 129 -33.66 -4.24 1.16
N VAL A 130 -32.76 -3.28 1.39
CA VAL A 130 -31.41 -3.48 0.94
C VAL A 130 -31.06 -4.70 1.76
N ASN A 131 -31.36 -5.84 1.15
CA ASN A 131 -31.11 -7.13 1.68
C ASN A 131 -29.61 -7.09 1.79
N LYS A 132 -29.11 -6.68 2.94
CA LYS A 132 -27.70 -6.43 3.19
C LYS A 132 -27.26 -7.53 4.09
N GLN A 133 -26.03 -7.93 3.87
CA GLN A 133 -25.42 -8.90 4.72
C GLN A 133 -23.97 -8.51 4.93
N PHE A 134 -23.46 -8.81 6.11
CA PHE A 134 -22.06 -8.56 6.42
C PHE A 134 -21.17 -9.46 5.58
N VAL A 135 -20.16 -8.84 5.00
CA VAL A 135 -19.06 -9.48 4.29
C VAL A 135 -17.82 -9.23 5.12
N ILE A 136 -17.23 -10.32 5.61
CA ILE A 136 -16.00 -10.31 6.40
C ILE A 136 -14.92 -10.93 5.52
N ILE A 137 -13.88 -10.15 5.19
CA ILE A 137 -12.73 -10.62 4.43
C ILE A 137 -11.52 -10.56 5.36
N ASN A 138 -11.07 -11.75 5.79
CA ASN A 138 -9.82 -11.93 6.51
C ASN A 138 -8.69 -12.04 5.49
N VAL A 139 -7.67 -11.18 5.59
CA VAL A 139 -6.53 -11.14 4.68
C VAL A 139 -5.22 -11.42 5.39
N GLN A 140 -4.33 -12.15 4.70
CA GLN A 140 -2.95 -12.35 5.09
C GLN A 140 -2.06 -12.05 3.88
N PRO A 141 -1.09 -11.12 3.96
CA PRO A 141 -0.71 -10.34 5.15
C PRO A 141 -1.78 -9.33 5.59
N ALA A 142 -1.73 -8.91 6.86
CA ALA A 142 -2.78 -8.09 7.50
C ALA A 142 -2.89 -6.67 6.92
N ASP A 143 -1.85 -6.20 6.23
CA ASP A 143 -1.77 -4.91 5.55
C ASP A 143 -2.20 -4.97 4.07
N ALA A 144 -2.69 -6.13 3.59
CA ALA A 144 -3.09 -6.27 2.20
C ALA A 144 -4.27 -5.36 1.84
N LEU A 145 -4.14 -4.63 0.73
CA LEU A 145 -5.21 -3.82 0.15
C LEU A 145 -6.35 -4.70 -0.33
N VAL A 146 -7.58 -4.40 0.07
CA VAL A 146 -8.79 -5.09 -0.40
C VAL A 146 -9.60 -4.14 -1.29
N GLU A 147 -9.93 -4.59 -2.49
CA GLU A 147 -10.83 -3.90 -3.40
C GLU A 147 -12.11 -4.73 -3.57
N ILE A 148 -13.28 -4.09 -3.45
CA ILE A 148 -14.58 -4.70 -3.77
C ILE A 148 -15.25 -3.83 -4.84
N ASN A 149 -15.51 -4.38 -6.02
CA ASN A 149 -15.99 -3.66 -7.20
C ASN A 149 -15.15 -2.40 -7.56
N GLY A 150 -13.85 -2.42 -7.25
CA GLY A 150 -12.92 -1.31 -7.47
C GLY A 150 -12.91 -0.25 -6.38
N GLU A 151 -13.77 -0.35 -5.36
CA GLU A 151 -13.69 0.48 -4.15
C GLU A 151 -12.70 -0.12 -3.16
N ILE A 152 -11.82 0.72 -2.62
CA ILE A 152 -10.74 0.32 -1.71
C ILE A 152 -11.24 0.29 -0.27
N PHE A 153 -10.92 -0.80 0.43
CA PHE A 153 -11.11 -1.00 1.86
C PHE A 153 -9.75 -1.33 2.48
N LEU A 154 -9.39 -0.58 3.53
CA LEU A 154 -8.18 -0.83 4.30
C LEU A 154 -8.53 -1.77 5.45
N PRO A 155 -7.92 -2.96 5.55
CA PRO A 155 -8.18 -3.85 6.67
C PRO A 155 -7.71 -3.25 8.00
N GLU A 156 -8.49 -3.49 9.05
CA GLU A 156 -8.07 -3.27 10.43
C GLU A 156 -7.63 -4.63 11.00
N GLU A 157 -6.37 -4.75 11.40
CA GLU A 157 -5.76 -6.02 11.85
C GLU A 157 -5.94 -7.20 10.87
N GLY A 158 -6.00 -6.93 9.56
CA GLY A 158 -6.21 -7.95 8.53
C GLY A 158 -7.66 -8.33 8.31
N VAL A 159 -8.62 -7.55 8.81
CA VAL A 159 -10.05 -7.79 8.62
C VAL A 159 -10.72 -6.59 7.94
N VAL A 160 -11.50 -6.86 6.88
CA VAL A 160 -12.46 -5.91 6.30
C VAL A 160 -13.86 -6.42 6.57
N GLU A 161 -14.67 -5.64 7.30
CA GLU A 161 -16.07 -5.94 7.57
C GLU A 161 -16.98 -4.89 6.93
N GLN A 162 -17.77 -5.28 5.93
CA GLN A 162 -18.63 -4.36 5.17
C GLN A 162 -20.06 -4.87 5.04
N SER A 163 -21.04 -3.97 5.18
CA SER A 163 -22.46 -4.27 4.97
C SER A 163 -22.87 -4.01 3.52
N LEU A 164 -22.88 -5.06 2.70
CA LEU A 164 -23.13 -4.97 1.26
C LEU A 164 -24.54 -5.44 0.89
N PRO A 165 -25.23 -4.79 -0.07
CA PRO A 165 -26.48 -5.28 -0.67
C PRO A 165 -26.33 -6.68 -1.28
N PHE A 166 -27.44 -7.41 -1.42
CA PHE A 166 -27.46 -8.66 -2.16
C PHE A 166 -27.06 -8.40 -3.61
N GLY A 167 -26.24 -9.29 -4.15
CA GLY A 167 -25.65 -9.12 -5.46
C GLY A 167 -24.35 -9.87 -5.59
N LYS A 168 -23.81 -9.82 -6.81
CA LYS A 168 -22.52 -10.39 -7.14
C LYS A 168 -21.46 -9.31 -7.13
N TYR A 169 -20.35 -9.57 -6.46
CA TYR A 169 -19.24 -8.64 -6.29
C TYR A 169 -17.97 -9.26 -6.85
N THR A 170 -17.12 -8.44 -7.44
CA THR A 170 -15.72 -8.77 -7.70
C THR A 170 -14.88 -8.30 -6.54
N TYR A 171 -13.86 -9.07 -6.18
CA TYR A 171 -12.87 -8.65 -5.21
C TYR A 171 -11.46 -8.80 -5.76
N ARG A 172 -10.54 -8.00 -5.26
CA ARG A 172 -9.09 -8.14 -5.46
C ARG A 172 -8.39 -7.84 -4.16
N VAL A 173 -7.47 -8.71 -3.76
CA VAL A 173 -6.59 -8.51 -2.61
C VAL A 173 -5.15 -8.45 -3.12
N SER A 174 -4.41 -7.44 -2.71
CA SER A 174 -3.02 -7.24 -3.13
C SER A 174 -2.18 -6.66 -2.00
N SER A 175 -0.93 -7.09 -1.90
CA SER A 175 0.07 -6.51 -1.01
C SER A 175 1.42 -6.42 -1.73
N GLU A 176 2.31 -5.55 -1.27
CA GLU A 176 3.65 -5.40 -1.83
C GLU A 176 4.43 -6.72 -1.71
N ASP A 177 5.11 -7.10 -2.79
CA ASP A 177 5.84 -8.38 -2.90
C ASP A 177 4.99 -9.66 -2.80
N TYR A 178 3.65 -9.59 -2.86
CA TYR A 178 2.80 -10.79 -2.94
C TYR A 178 2.12 -10.94 -4.30
N HIS A 179 1.79 -12.18 -4.67
CA HIS A 179 0.89 -12.45 -5.79
C HIS A 179 -0.52 -11.99 -5.44
N PRO A 180 -1.16 -11.12 -6.25
CA PRO A 180 -2.52 -10.69 -5.99
C PRO A 180 -3.51 -11.85 -6.21
N GLN A 181 -4.58 -11.84 -5.42
CA GLN A 181 -5.70 -12.77 -5.57
C GLN A 181 -6.95 -12.00 -5.95
N ALA A 182 -7.68 -12.45 -6.97
CA ALA A 182 -8.93 -11.85 -7.38
C ALA A 182 -9.99 -12.92 -7.62
N GLY A 183 -11.27 -12.53 -7.51
CA GLY A 183 -12.37 -13.43 -7.75
C GLY A 183 -13.72 -12.76 -7.64
N VAL A 184 -14.74 -13.58 -7.46
CA VAL A 184 -16.12 -13.13 -7.28
C VAL A 184 -16.75 -13.79 -6.06
N PHE A 185 -17.63 -13.07 -5.38
CA PHE A 185 -18.48 -13.61 -4.32
C PHE A 185 -19.92 -13.10 -4.48
N THR A 186 -20.87 -13.78 -3.86
CA THR A 186 -22.28 -13.40 -3.88
C THR A 186 -22.74 -13.13 -2.46
N VAL A 187 -23.48 -12.04 -2.30
CA VAL A 187 -24.18 -11.70 -1.08
C VAL A 187 -25.65 -12.02 -1.30
N ASP A 188 -26.23 -12.88 -0.48
CA ASP A 188 -27.62 -13.31 -0.57
C ASP A 188 -28.21 -13.59 0.82
N ALA A 189 -29.40 -14.20 0.86
CA ALA A 189 -30.12 -14.47 2.10
C ALA A 189 -29.53 -15.60 2.95
N SER A 190 -28.45 -16.26 2.51
CA SER A 190 -27.84 -17.38 3.23
C SER A 190 -27.07 -16.98 4.49
N GLY A 191 -26.93 -15.67 4.76
CA GLY A 191 -26.24 -15.14 5.93
C GLY A 191 -24.86 -14.61 5.60
N LYS A 192 -24.08 -14.27 6.64
CA LYS A 192 -22.79 -13.55 6.48
C LYS A 192 -21.86 -14.26 5.49
N VAL A 193 -21.23 -13.48 4.62
CA VAL A 193 -20.18 -13.97 3.72
C VAL A 193 -18.87 -13.82 4.46
N GLU A 194 -18.16 -14.93 4.64
CA GLU A 194 -16.85 -14.93 5.30
C GLU A 194 -15.81 -15.50 4.34
N MET A 195 -14.79 -14.70 4.07
CA MET A 195 -13.71 -15.02 3.13
C MET A 195 -12.38 -15.01 3.85
N ASN A 196 -11.52 -15.97 3.49
CA ASN A 196 -10.15 -16.04 3.97
C ASN A 196 -9.23 -15.99 2.76
N VAL A 197 -8.49 -14.89 2.60
CA VAL A 197 -7.58 -14.66 1.49
C VAL A 197 -6.16 -14.62 2.01
N ARG A 198 -5.37 -15.65 1.68
CA ARG A 198 -3.94 -15.70 2.01
C ARG A 198 -3.14 -15.54 0.74
N LEU A 199 -2.53 -14.37 0.56
CA LEU A 199 -1.70 -14.10 -0.60
C LEU A 199 -0.44 -14.96 -0.56
N LYS A 200 -0.02 -15.42 -1.74
CA LYS A 200 1.24 -16.17 -1.89
C LYS A 200 2.40 -15.19 -1.99
N PRO A 201 3.49 -15.38 -1.23
CA PRO A 201 4.69 -14.55 -1.38
C PRO A 201 5.19 -14.56 -2.83
N HIS A 202 5.59 -13.41 -3.33
CA HIS A 202 6.31 -13.20 -4.58
C HIS A 202 7.70 -12.61 -4.27
N PHE A 203 8.28 -13.08 -3.17
CA PHE A 203 9.64 -12.78 -2.73
C PHE A 203 10.27 -14.01 -2.11
N GLY A 204 11.59 -14.02 -2.05
CA GLY A 204 12.40 -14.93 -1.24
C GLY A 204 13.54 -14.18 -0.59
N TRP A 205 14.55 -14.94 -0.18
CA TRP A 205 15.75 -14.41 0.48
C TRP A 205 17.01 -14.98 -0.14
N ILE A 206 18.11 -14.28 0.04
CA ILE A 206 19.45 -14.77 -0.27
C ILE A 206 20.21 -14.87 1.04
N TYR A 207 20.84 -16.01 1.27
CA TYR A 207 21.84 -16.20 2.31
C TYR A 207 23.20 -16.39 1.65
N VAL A 208 24.13 -15.47 1.90
CA VAL A 208 25.50 -15.52 1.41
C VAL A 208 26.39 -15.96 2.56
N ASP A 209 27.08 -17.08 2.37
CA ASP A 209 27.95 -17.67 3.37
C ASP A 209 29.32 -17.99 2.76
N GLY A 210 30.28 -18.35 3.61
CA GLY A 210 31.58 -18.82 3.19
C GLY A 210 32.50 -19.07 4.38
N ASP A 211 33.67 -19.63 4.08
CA ASP A 211 34.70 -19.90 5.08
C ASP A 211 35.08 -18.64 5.88
N ALA A 212 35.58 -18.85 7.10
CA ALA A 212 35.96 -17.77 8.02
C ALA A 212 36.96 -16.77 7.39
N GLU A 213 37.81 -17.22 6.47
CA GLU A 213 38.74 -16.35 5.75
C GLU A 213 38.04 -15.35 4.82
N TYR A 214 36.76 -15.55 4.47
CA TYR A 214 35.97 -14.65 3.63
C TYR A 214 35.03 -13.75 4.44
N HIS A 215 34.89 -13.97 5.74
CA HIS A 215 34.04 -13.13 6.60
C HIS A 215 34.46 -11.66 6.54
N GLY A 216 33.49 -10.75 6.56
CA GLY A 216 33.71 -9.32 6.34
C GLY A 216 33.88 -8.90 4.88
N ALA A 217 33.86 -9.83 3.91
CA ALA A 217 33.74 -9.50 2.49
C ALA A 217 32.44 -8.74 2.25
N MET A 218 32.49 -7.64 1.51
CA MET A 218 31.33 -6.79 1.22
C MET A 218 30.47 -7.41 0.12
N VAL A 219 29.16 -7.46 0.36
CA VAL A 219 28.14 -7.98 -0.58
C VAL A 219 27.43 -6.80 -1.22
N TYR A 220 27.42 -6.76 -2.55
CA TYR A 220 26.73 -5.73 -3.34
C TYR A 220 25.69 -6.33 -4.27
N LEU A 221 24.60 -5.60 -4.47
CA LEU A 221 23.64 -5.82 -5.55
C LEU A 221 23.64 -4.58 -6.45
N GLY A 222 24.17 -4.72 -7.66
CA GLY A 222 24.50 -3.56 -8.49
C GLY A 222 25.51 -2.63 -7.81
N ASN A 223 25.07 -1.40 -7.51
CA ASN A 223 25.87 -0.38 -6.81
C ASN A 223 25.53 -0.27 -5.31
N GLU A 224 24.47 -0.92 -4.85
CA GLU A 224 24.04 -0.87 -3.45
C GLU A 224 24.84 -1.88 -2.62
N ARG A 225 25.44 -1.42 -1.51
CA ARG A 225 26.07 -2.30 -0.52
C ARG A 225 24.98 -2.88 0.38
N LEU A 226 24.79 -4.19 0.32
CA LEU A 226 23.78 -4.89 1.12
C LEU A 226 24.29 -5.26 2.53
N GLY A 227 25.57 -5.64 2.64
CA GLY A 227 26.12 -6.10 3.92
C GLY A 227 27.52 -6.70 3.78
N THR A 228 27.84 -7.67 4.66
CA THR A 228 29.11 -8.40 4.67
C THR A 228 28.89 -9.88 4.94
N VAL A 229 29.68 -10.77 4.35
CA VAL A 229 29.60 -12.23 4.56
C VAL A 229 29.93 -12.59 6.04
N PRO A 230 29.17 -13.48 6.70
CA PRO A 230 27.90 -14.06 6.24
C PRO A 230 26.75 -13.03 6.27
N PHE A 231 25.89 -13.06 5.25
CA PHE A 231 24.86 -12.05 5.02
C PHE A 231 23.50 -12.68 4.66
N THR A 232 22.42 -12.21 5.27
CA THR A 232 21.04 -12.55 4.88
C THR A 232 20.33 -11.31 4.35
N SER A 233 19.69 -11.41 3.19
CA SER A 233 18.94 -10.30 2.58
C SER A 233 17.63 -10.01 3.31
N LYS A 234 17.08 -8.81 3.09
CA LYS A 234 15.64 -8.55 3.26
C LYS A 234 14.82 -9.31 2.20
N ASN A 235 13.50 -9.15 2.22
CA ASN A 235 12.63 -9.67 1.16
C ASN A 235 13.11 -9.16 -0.20
N MET A 236 13.35 -10.08 -1.12
CA MET A 236 13.73 -9.79 -2.49
C MET A 236 12.69 -10.39 -3.43
N LYS A 237 12.18 -9.60 -4.37
CA LYS A 237 11.26 -10.09 -5.39
C LYS A 237 11.85 -11.30 -6.09
N SER A 238 11.00 -12.24 -6.48
CA SER A 238 11.47 -13.41 -7.23
C SER A 238 12.04 -12.99 -8.58
N GLY A 239 13.17 -13.59 -8.97
CA GLY A 239 13.91 -13.20 -10.16
C GLY A 239 15.39 -13.56 -10.11
N ASP A 240 16.10 -13.23 -11.20
CA ASP A 240 17.53 -13.45 -11.32
C ASP A 240 18.31 -12.17 -10.96
N TYR A 241 19.30 -12.33 -10.09
CA TYR A 241 20.13 -11.25 -9.55
C TYR A 241 21.62 -11.53 -9.77
N GLN A 242 22.42 -10.46 -9.82
CA GLN A 242 23.87 -10.55 -9.81
C GLN A 242 24.45 -9.90 -8.56
N LEU A 243 25.03 -10.72 -7.70
CA LEU A 243 25.76 -10.27 -6.53
C LEU A 243 27.22 -10.04 -6.88
N ARG A 244 27.81 -8.99 -6.32
CA ARG A 244 29.24 -8.69 -6.43
C ARG A 244 29.86 -8.72 -5.04
N ILE A 245 30.79 -9.64 -4.85
CA ILE A 245 31.48 -9.87 -3.58
C ILE A 245 32.88 -9.27 -3.66
N MET A 246 33.22 -8.43 -2.69
CA MET A 246 34.51 -7.74 -2.64
C MET A 246 35.20 -7.94 -1.30
N LYS A 247 36.48 -8.27 -1.34
CA LYS A 247 37.34 -8.28 -0.15
C LYS A 247 38.72 -7.78 -0.52
N THR A 248 39.32 -6.98 0.36
CA THR A 248 40.67 -6.44 0.18
C THR A 248 41.67 -7.57 -0.07
N LYS A 249 42.55 -7.40 -1.06
CA LYS A 249 43.50 -8.43 -1.55
C LYS A 249 42.87 -9.65 -2.22
N TYR A 250 41.57 -9.68 -2.49
CA TYR A 250 40.94 -10.73 -3.29
C TYR A 250 40.41 -10.16 -4.61
N LYS A 251 40.25 -11.02 -5.62
CA LYS A 251 39.56 -10.66 -6.86
C LYS A 251 38.09 -10.47 -6.56
N THR A 252 37.46 -9.50 -7.22
CA THR A 252 36.01 -9.32 -7.15
C THR A 252 35.34 -10.53 -7.78
N GLN A 253 34.43 -11.16 -7.05
CA GLN A 253 33.63 -12.28 -7.54
C GLN A 253 32.23 -11.79 -7.91
N VAL A 254 31.72 -12.21 -9.06
CA VAL A 254 30.34 -11.96 -9.49
C VAL A 254 29.59 -13.28 -9.51
N LEU A 255 28.44 -13.34 -8.82
CA LEU A 255 27.63 -14.54 -8.65
C LEU A 255 26.22 -14.27 -9.17
N SER A 256 25.72 -15.14 -10.05
CA SER A 256 24.31 -15.11 -10.48
C SER A 256 23.49 -15.96 -9.52
N VAL A 257 22.39 -15.41 -9.00
CA VAL A 257 21.54 -16.05 -8.01
C VAL A 257 20.08 -15.88 -8.41
N ARG A 258 19.30 -16.96 -8.33
CA ARG A 258 17.86 -16.94 -8.54
C ARG A 258 17.15 -16.89 -7.19
N VAL A 259 16.31 -15.90 -7.00
CA VAL A 259 15.38 -15.82 -5.87
C VAL A 259 14.05 -16.42 -6.31
N SER A 260 13.55 -17.36 -5.52
CA SER A 260 12.28 -18.07 -5.74
C SER A 260 11.29 -17.73 -4.63
N ASP A 261 10.00 -17.80 -4.96
CA ASP A 261 8.90 -17.52 -4.03
C ASP A 261 9.05 -18.32 -2.73
N ASN A 262 9.06 -17.62 -1.61
CA ASN A 262 9.09 -18.15 -0.25
C ASN A 262 10.26 -19.11 0.02
N GLN A 263 11.41 -18.90 -0.63
CA GLN A 263 12.62 -19.71 -0.45
C GLN A 263 13.82 -18.84 -0.10
N THR A 264 14.74 -19.41 0.69
CA THR A 264 16.08 -18.85 0.88
C THR A 264 17.05 -19.55 -0.06
N THR A 265 17.64 -18.80 -0.99
CA THR A 265 18.71 -19.29 -1.85
C THR A 265 20.05 -19.09 -1.14
N GLU A 266 20.73 -20.19 -0.85
CA GLU A 266 22.06 -20.17 -0.26
C GLU A 266 23.14 -20.03 -1.34
N VAL A 267 24.11 -19.16 -1.09
CA VAL A 267 25.23 -18.87 -2.00
C VAL A 267 26.52 -19.00 -1.21
N GLN A 268 27.35 -19.95 -1.61
CA GLN A 268 28.66 -20.17 -1.02
C GLN A 268 29.72 -19.35 -1.75
N VAL A 269 30.47 -18.54 -0.99
CA VAL A 269 31.51 -17.65 -1.48
C VAL A 269 32.88 -18.32 -1.38
N ALA A 270 33.63 -18.26 -2.47
CA ALA A 270 35.03 -18.71 -2.54
C ALA A 270 35.82 -17.69 -3.37
N LEU A 271 36.53 -16.80 -2.67
CA LEU A 271 37.25 -15.70 -3.32
C LEU A 271 38.65 -16.13 -3.74
N GLN A 272 39.07 -15.70 -4.93
CA GLN A 272 40.44 -15.90 -5.38
C GLN A 272 41.36 -14.80 -4.84
N PRO A 273 42.49 -15.12 -4.20
CA PRO A 273 43.50 -14.13 -3.84
C PRO A 273 43.93 -13.29 -5.04
N ASN A 274 44.21 -12.01 -4.78
CA ASN A 274 44.73 -11.04 -5.73
C ASN A 274 45.98 -10.36 -5.14
N PHE A 275 46.91 -11.18 -4.64
CA PHE A 275 48.20 -10.76 -4.13
C PHE A 275 49.25 -11.83 -4.40
N ALA A 276 50.51 -11.43 -4.47
CA ALA A 276 51.66 -12.31 -4.37
C ALA A 276 52.16 -12.33 -2.92
N THR A 277 52.58 -13.50 -2.43
CA THR A 277 53.33 -13.60 -1.18
C THR A 277 54.78 -13.24 -1.45
N VAL A 278 55.28 -12.19 -0.82
CA VAL A 278 56.64 -11.70 -0.99
C VAL A 278 57.41 -11.92 0.30
N ASN A 279 58.54 -12.59 0.18
CA ASN A 279 59.54 -12.75 1.23
C ASN A 279 60.72 -11.82 0.91
N ILE A 280 61.00 -10.88 1.81
CA ILE A 280 62.08 -9.92 1.69
C ILE A 280 63.07 -10.21 2.82
N THR A 281 64.34 -10.40 2.49
CA THR A 281 65.42 -10.54 3.47
C THR A 281 66.40 -9.39 3.31
N ALA A 282 66.85 -8.83 4.43
CA ALA A 282 67.94 -7.86 4.45
C ALA A 282 69.28 -8.56 4.68
N ALA A 283 70.36 -7.94 4.20
CA ALA A 283 71.71 -8.50 4.33
C ALA A 283 72.22 -8.61 5.78
N ASP A 284 71.66 -7.85 6.72
CA ASP A 284 71.97 -7.97 8.15
C ASP A 284 70.71 -7.95 9.03
N GLU A 285 70.85 -8.43 10.27
CA GLU A 285 69.73 -8.54 11.23
C GLU A 285 69.27 -7.20 11.82
N ALA A 286 70.14 -6.17 11.77
CA ALA A 286 69.85 -4.84 12.30
C ALA A 286 69.10 -3.96 11.29
N CYS A 287 69.09 -4.35 10.01
CA CYS A 287 68.45 -3.63 8.91
C CYS A 287 66.94 -3.67 9.04
N GLU A 288 66.35 -2.49 8.89
CA GLU A 288 64.93 -2.30 8.78
C GLU A 288 64.49 -2.43 7.32
N ILE A 289 63.44 -3.20 7.08
CA ILE A 289 62.79 -3.34 5.78
C ILE A 289 61.60 -2.38 5.74
N TRP A 290 61.61 -1.52 4.73
CA TRP A 290 60.56 -0.55 4.45
C TRP A 290 59.97 -0.81 3.06
N ILE A 291 58.66 -0.68 2.92
CA ILE A 291 57.93 -0.80 1.65
C ILE A 291 57.11 0.47 1.49
N ASP A 292 57.31 1.21 0.39
CA ASP A 292 56.66 2.50 0.11
C ASP A 292 56.72 3.47 1.31
N ASN A 293 57.91 3.56 1.92
CA ASN A 293 58.18 4.38 3.11
C ASN A 293 57.39 3.98 4.38
N GLU A 294 56.83 2.76 4.43
CA GLU A 294 56.24 2.17 5.63
C GLU A 294 57.17 1.10 6.22
N PHE A 295 57.52 1.23 7.50
CA PHE A 295 58.32 0.22 8.21
C PHE A 295 57.54 -1.08 8.33
N LYS A 296 58.16 -2.21 7.95
CA LYS A 296 57.52 -3.53 7.98
C LYS A 296 58.09 -4.47 9.02
N ALA A 297 59.42 -4.62 9.04
CA ALA A 297 60.10 -5.51 9.98
C ALA A 297 61.62 -5.22 10.00
N LYS A 298 62.35 -5.91 10.89
CA LYS A 298 63.81 -6.01 10.83
C LYS A 298 64.22 -7.37 10.29
N ALA A 299 65.35 -7.43 9.59
CA ALA A 299 65.98 -8.63 9.01
C ALA A 299 65.18 -9.37 7.93
N SER A 300 63.91 -9.68 8.17
CA SER A 300 63.05 -10.43 7.25
C SER A 300 61.61 -9.99 7.38
N TRP A 301 60.92 -9.91 6.24
CA TRP A 301 59.49 -9.66 6.16
C TRP A 301 58.86 -10.65 5.18
N THR A 302 57.75 -11.27 5.56
CA THR A 302 56.90 -12.04 4.64
C THR A 302 55.49 -11.48 4.68
N GLY A 303 54.94 -11.14 3.53
CA GLY A 303 53.58 -10.64 3.47
C GLY A 303 53.01 -10.56 2.06
N ALA A 304 51.74 -10.16 1.99
CA ALA A 304 50.97 -10.09 0.77
C ALA A 304 51.06 -8.70 0.13
N LEU A 305 51.58 -8.63 -1.11
CA LEU A 305 51.57 -7.43 -1.95
C LEU A 305 50.63 -7.63 -3.15
N SER A 306 49.79 -6.63 -3.42
CA SER A 306 48.87 -6.67 -4.57
C SER A 306 49.63 -6.40 -5.87
N PRO A 307 49.05 -6.66 -7.05
CA PRO A 307 49.67 -6.23 -8.30
C PRO A 307 49.95 -4.73 -8.31
N GLY A 308 51.17 -4.35 -8.70
CA GLY A 308 51.65 -2.98 -8.60
C GLY A 308 53.17 -2.89 -8.55
N GLU A 309 53.68 -1.67 -8.44
CA GLU A 309 55.10 -1.38 -8.22
C GLU A 309 55.30 -0.88 -6.80
N TYR A 310 56.31 -1.41 -6.12
CA TYR A 310 56.64 -1.13 -4.72
C TYR A 310 58.09 -0.70 -4.62
N LYS A 311 58.35 0.37 -3.86
CA LYS A 311 59.70 0.79 -3.50
C LYS A 311 60.11 0.09 -2.21
N LEU A 312 61.07 -0.82 -2.33
CA LEU A 312 61.68 -1.50 -1.20
C LEU A 312 62.89 -0.69 -0.73
N GLU A 313 63.10 -0.59 0.58
CA GLU A 313 64.27 0.04 1.17
C GLU A 313 64.80 -0.78 2.35
N ALA A 314 66.13 -0.96 2.40
CA ALA A 314 66.81 -1.39 3.61
C ALA A 314 67.44 -0.16 4.27
N ARG A 315 67.09 0.07 5.54
CA ARG A 315 67.56 1.21 6.34
C ARG A 315 68.31 0.71 7.56
N LYS A 316 69.38 1.40 7.92
CA LYS A 316 70.16 1.12 9.13
C LYS A 316 70.73 2.44 9.66
N GLU A 317 70.70 2.62 10.96
CA GLU A 317 71.23 3.81 11.61
C GLU A 317 72.72 4.00 11.28
N GLY A 318 73.14 5.24 10.99
CA GLY A 318 74.50 5.55 10.58
C GLY A 318 74.88 5.04 9.17
N HIS A 319 73.90 4.61 8.37
CA HIS A 319 74.12 4.12 7.00
C HIS A 319 73.22 4.87 5.99
N GLN A 320 73.69 5.01 4.77
CA GLN A 320 72.89 5.39 3.61
C GLN A 320 72.02 4.20 3.19
N SER A 321 70.71 4.41 3.10
CA SER A 321 69.76 3.37 2.70
C SER A 321 69.99 2.91 1.26
N VAL A 322 69.69 1.63 1.01
CA VAL A 322 69.60 1.08 -0.35
C VAL A 322 68.13 0.93 -0.72
N SER A 323 67.80 1.14 -1.99
CA SER A 323 66.45 1.02 -2.51
C SER A 323 66.41 0.18 -3.78
N GLU A 324 65.35 -0.60 -3.93
CA GLU A 324 65.05 -1.44 -5.08
C GLU A 324 63.57 -1.31 -5.44
N LEU A 325 63.22 -1.34 -6.72
CA LEU A 325 61.83 -1.38 -7.18
C LEU A 325 61.40 -2.84 -7.42
N LEU A 326 60.29 -3.23 -6.82
CA LEU A 326 59.67 -4.54 -7.03
C LEU A 326 58.33 -4.37 -7.77
N THR A 327 58.24 -4.94 -8.97
CA THR A 327 56.97 -5.04 -9.70
C THR A 327 56.31 -6.40 -9.46
N ILE A 328 55.09 -6.38 -8.92
CA ILE A 328 54.21 -7.55 -8.82
C ILE A 328 53.33 -7.58 -10.08
N SER A 329 53.76 -8.34 -11.09
CA SER A 329 53.03 -8.53 -12.35
C SER A 329 52.16 -9.80 -12.36
N ASP A 330 52.49 -10.77 -11.53
CA ASP A 330 51.75 -12.02 -11.33
C ASP A 330 51.55 -12.30 -9.83
N LEU A 331 50.77 -13.33 -9.51
CA LEU A 331 50.45 -13.71 -8.12
C LEU A 331 51.38 -14.80 -7.59
N SER A 332 52.45 -15.14 -8.32
CA SER A 332 53.42 -16.15 -7.91
C SER A 332 54.25 -15.64 -6.72
N PRO A 333 54.59 -16.50 -5.73
CA PRO A 333 55.44 -16.10 -4.62
C PRO A 333 56.78 -15.52 -5.09
N ARG A 334 57.25 -14.47 -4.41
CA ARG A 334 58.51 -13.78 -4.73
C ARG A 334 59.45 -13.82 -3.54
N GLN A 335 60.74 -13.96 -3.84
CA GLN A 335 61.83 -13.76 -2.89
C GLN A 335 62.68 -12.58 -3.37
N VAL A 336 63.00 -11.67 -2.46
CA VAL A 336 63.85 -10.51 -2.72
C VAL A 336 64.88 -10.41 -1.61
N GLN A 337 66.14 -10.20 -1.97
CA GLN A 337 67.21 -9.97 -1.02
C GLN A 337 67.74 -8.55 -1.19
N LEU A 338 67.51 -7.70 -0.20
CA LEU A 338 68.03 -6.35 -0.18
C LEU A 338 69.50 -6.37 0.23
N SER A 339 70.31 -5.62 -0.53
CA SER A 339 71.73 -5.43 -0.23
C SER A 339 71.94 -4.70 1.10
N ALA A 340 73.15 -4.77 1.64
CA ALA A 340 73.48 -4.05 2.87
C ALA A 340 73.51 -2.53 2.63
N PRO A 341 72.92 -1.71 3.50
CA PRO A 341 73.11 -0.26 3.53
C PRO A 341 74.59 0.11 3.65
N LEU A 342 74.99 1.26 3.09
CA LEU A 342 76.39 1.71 3.08
C LEU A 342 76.70 2.57 4.31
N PRO A 343 77.74 2.31 5.11
CA PRO A 343 78.05 3.12 6.29
C PRO A 343 78.39 4.56 5.93
N LEU A 344 77.84 5.51 6.69
CA LEU A 344 78.21 6.92 6.62
C LEU A 344 79.39 7.16 7.57
N TYR A 345 80.58 7.29 7.01
CA TYR A 345 81.76 7.69 7.78
C TYR A 345 81.80 9.21 7.95
N GLY A 346 82.04 9.66 9.18
CA GLY A 346 82.46 11.03 9.46
C GLY A 346 83.98 11.09 9.58
N SER A 347 84.59 12.21 9.16
CA SER A 347 85.98 12.53 9.48
C SER A 347 86.01 13.49 10.68
N MET A 348 86.78 13.16 11.71
CA MET A 348 87.06 14.07 12.82
C MET A 348 88.50 14.57 12.69
N GLU A 349 88.67 15.88 12.55
CA GLU A 349 89.98 16.52 12.66
C GLU A 349 90.12 17.10 14.07
N LEU A 350 91.16 16.69 14.77
CA LEU A 350 91.43 17.15 16.13
C LEU A 350 92.70 17.98 16.15
N THR A 351 92.56 19.24 16.58
CA THR A 351 93.69 20.13 16.85
C THR A 351 93.82 20.33 18.36
N SER A 352 94.99 20.02 18.92
CA SER A 352 95.27 20.24 20.35
C SER A 352 96.26 21.38 20.57
N ALA A 353 95.97 22.26 21.52
CA ALA A 353 96.92 23.23 22.07
C ALA A 353 97.13 22.95 23.57
N PRO A 354 98.33 22.58 24.04
CA PRO A 354 99.61 22.50 23.31
C PRO A 354 99.73 21.29 22.37
N THR A 355 100.65 21.36 21.41
CA THR A 355 100.88 20.37 20.33
C THR A 355 101.36 18.98 20.78
N LYS A 356 101.32 18.67 22.08
CA LYS A 356 101.74 17.38 22.67
C LYS A 356 100.76 16.85 23.71
N ALA A 357 99.52 17.34 23.74
CA ALA A 357 98.51 16.82 24.63
C ALA A 357 98.23 15.34 24.30
N LYS A 358 98.04 14.52 25.34
CA LYS A 358 97.49 13.17 25.16
C LYS A 358 95.98 13.30 25.00
N VAL A 359 95.49 12.87 23.86
CA VAL A 359 94.06 12.85 23.57
C VAL A 359 93.58 11.43 23.79
N TYR A 360 92.55 11.27 24.62
CA TYR A 360 91.84 10.02 24.83
C TYR A 360 90.45 10.19 24.20
N MET A 361 90.04 9.26 23.33
CA MET A 361 88.72 9.22 22.70
C MET A 361 87.90 8.08 23.27
#